data_AF-A0A0E0LE12-F1
#
_entry.id   AF-A0A0E0LE12-F1
#
_cell.length_a   1.000
_cell.length_b   1.000
_cell.length_c   1.000
_cell.angle_alpha   90.00
_cell.angle_beta   90.00
_cell.angle_gamma   90.00
#
_symmetry.space_group_name_H-M   'P 1'
#
loop_
_entity.id
_entity.type
_entity.pdbx_description
1 polymer ?
#
loop_
_entity_poly.entity_id
_entity_poly.type
_entity_poly.pdbx_seq_one_letter_code
_entity_poly.pdbx_strand_id
1 'polypeptide(L)'
;MAASKTSNKKQKKTDNSTPAMSTPACNGNESGTATDPENTEGEERPMGRNKAKQQMRERLDQSRKESLDYLLDKKKEANTEKERKKEERYKIAFALDQQRIGLEKDKFEVKRMIEEDRLMRIDTSEMSLEEKDSYENVKKKILSRWSAQA
;
A
#
# COMPACT_ATOMS: atom_id res chain seq x y z
N MET A 1 -5.40 0.13 72.76
CA MET A 1 -3.99 -0.25 72.93
C MET A 1 -3.64 -1.36 71.95
N ALA A 2 -2.51 -1.18 71.27
CA ALA A 2 -1.64 -2.14 70.58
C ALA A 2 -2.23 -3.38 69.86
N ALA A 3 -1.91 -3.48 68.56
CA ALA A 3 -1.24 -4.67 68.03
C ALA A 3 -0.44 -4.31 66.76
N SER A 4 0.86 -4.17 66.94
CA SER A 4 1.87 -4.04 65.89
C SER A 4 2.09 -5.39 65.21
N LYS A 5 2.14 -5.46 63.88
CA LYS A 5 2.74 -6.62 63.17
C LYS A 5 3.62 -6.16 62.02
N THR A 6 4.83 -6.68 62.06
CA THR A 6 6.08 -6.19 61.48
C THR A 6 6.32 -6.70 60.06
N SER A 7 6.83 -5.81 59.21
CA SER A 7 7.33 -6.09 57.85
C SER A 7 8.61 -6.93 57.89
N ASN A 8 8.63 -8.09 57.23
CA ASN A 8 9.83 -8.91 57.05
C ASN A 8 10.28 -8.92 55.59
N LYS A 9 10.99 -7.88 55.16
CA LYS A 9 11.74 -7.87 53.89
C LYS A 9 13.22 -8.11 54.19
N LYS A 10 13.72 -9.32 53.95
CA LYS A 10 15.16 -9.61 54.03
C LYS A 10 15.88 -8.95 52.84
N GLN A 11 16.76 -8.00 53.13
CA GLN A 11 17.71 -7.44 52.16
C GLN A 11 18.95 -8.34 52.07
N LYS A 12 19.41 -8.60 50.85
CA LYS A 12 20.65 -9.33 50.54
C LYS A 12 21.84 -8.37 50.75
N LYS A 13 22.78 -8.74 51.62
CA LYS A 13 24.06 -8.05 51.77
C LYS A 13 25.04 -8.57 50.71
N THR A 14 25.79 -7.67 50.08
CA THR A 14 26.94 -7.96 49.22
C THR A 14 28.11 -7.21 49.78
N ASP A 15 29.13 -7.93 50.25
CA ASP A 15 30.36 -7.33 50.78
C ASP A 15 31.47 -7.39 49.71
N ASN A 16 31.77 -6.20 49.18
CA ASN A 16 33.07 -5.58 48.93
C ASN A 16 34.17 -6.26 48.07
N SER A 17 34.59 -5.50 47.06
CA SER A 17 35.76 -5.61 46.16
C SER A 17 37.11 -5.52 46.88
N THR A 18 38.19 -6.12 46.32
CA THR A 18 39.52 -5.50 45.98
C THR A 18 40.46 -6.54 45.29
N PRO A 19 41.38 -6.16 44.35
CA PRO A 19 42.06 -7.06 43.41
C PRO A 19 43.53 -7.38 43.78
N ALA A 20 44.10 -8.47 43.25
CA ALA A 20 45.55 -8.71 43.21
C ALA A 20 45.96 -9.72 42.11
N MET A 21 46.93 -9.34 41.26
CA MET A 21 47.56 -10.17 40.23
C MET A 21 48.55 -11.19 40.81
N SER A 22 48.74 -12.33 40.12
CA SER A 22 50.02 -12.76 39.49
C SER A 22 49.96 -14.22 38.98
N THR A 23 50.42 -14.43 37.74
CA THR A 23 50.79 -15.74 37.13
C THR A 23 52.19 -16.19 37.60
N PRO A 24 52.56 -17.49 37.53
CA PRO A 24 53.26 -18.01 36.33
C PRO A 24 53.05 -19.51 35.97
N ALA A 25 53.34 -19.82 34.69
CA ALA A 25 53.79 -21.05 33.97
C ALA A 25 53.79 -22.45 34.67
N CYS A 26 53.63 -23.61 34.00
CA CYS A 26 54.23 -24.06 32.73
C CYS A 26 53.62 -25.40 32.23
N ASN A 27 53.52 -25.54 30.90
CA ASN A 27 53.58 -26.70 29.98
C ASN A 27 53.28 -28.17 30.41
N GLY A 28 52.52 -28.84 29.52
CA GLY A 28 52.52 -30.29 29.31
C GLY A 28 51.85 -30.66 27.97
N ASN A 29 52.68 -30.96 26.96
CA ASN A 29 52.40 -31.71 25.72
C ASN A 29 51.68 -33.05 26.09
N GLU A 30 50.92 -33.80 25.28
CA GLU A 30 51.09 -34.21 23.88
C GLU A 30 49.96 -35.19 23.46
N SER A 31 49.57 -35.10 22.17
CA SER A 31 49.25 -36.19 21.22
C SER A 31 48.00 -37.11 21.34
N GLY A 32 47.20 -37.09 20.25
CA GLY A 32 46.45 -38.22 19.67
C GLY A 32 45.10 -38.55 20.33
N THR A 33 43.99 -38.82 19.66
CA THR A 33 43.75 -39.33 18.30
C THR A 33 42.26 -39.16 17.99
N ALA A 34 41.95 -38.98 16.70
CA ALA A 34 40.62 -38.80 16.15
C ALA A 34 39.64 -39.94 16.49
N THR A 35 38.37 -39.60 16.68
CA THR A 35 37.18 -40.27 16.11
C THR A 35 35.91 -39.53 16.57
N ASP A 36 35.38 -38.66 15.70
CA ASP A 36 33.93 -38.57 15.52
C ASP A 36 33.56 -39.67 14.49
N PRO A 37 32.34 -40.24 14.44
CA PRO A 37 31.07 -39.58 14.78
C PRO A 37 30.03 -40.49 15.45
N GLU A 38 29.25 -39.98 16.41
CA GLU A 38 27.92 -40.55 16.60
C GLU A 38 26.92 -39.50 17.07
N ASN A 39 25.82 -39.43 16.33
CA ASN A 39 24.58 -38.74 16.65
C ASN A 39 24.30 -38.77 18.16
N THR A 40 24.62 -37.69 18.85
CA THR A 40 23.91 -37.38 20.07
C THR A 40 22.79 -36.47 19.62
N GLU A 41 21.64 -37.10 19.32
CA GLU A 41 20.34 -36.45 19.42
C GLU A 41 20.41 -35.56 20.65
N GLY A 42 20.45 -34.26 20.41
CA GLY A 42 20.43 -33.29 21.48
C GLY A 42 19.11 -33.44 22.18
N GLU A 43 19.07 -34.31 23.19
CA GLU A 43 18.08 -34.29 24.24
C GLU A 43 18.11 -32.87 24.79
N GLU A 44 17.23 -32.03 24.23
CA GLU A 44 16.92 -30.73 24.75
C GLU A 44 16.56 -30.95 26.21
N ARG A 45 17.49 -30.54 27.08
CA ARG A 45 17.32 -30.53 28.52
C ARG A 45 15.87 -30.13 28.82
N PRO A 46 15.08 -30.95 29.53
CA PRO A 46 13.67 -30.66 29.72
C PRO A 46 13.59 -29.33 30.44
N MET A 47 13.20 -28.30 29.69
CA MET A 47 13.04 -26.96 30.24
C MET A 47 12.08 -27.13 31.41
N GLY A 48 12.50 -26.75 32.62
CA GLY A 48 11.77 -26.93 33.88
C GLY A 48 10.47 -26.12 33.92
N ARG A 49 9.55 -26.43 33.00
CA ARG A 49 8.30 -25.72 32.74
C ARG A 49 7.19 -26.74 32.90
N ASN A 50 6.45 -26.60 33.99
CA ASN A 50 5.26 -27.39 34.25
C ASN A 50 4.28 -27.25 33.06
N LYS A 51 3.77 -28.37 32.52
CA LYS A 51 2.82 -28.43 31.39
C LYS A 51 1.64 -27.47 31.55
N ALA A 52 1.16 -27.27 32.77
CA ALA A 52 0.08 -26.31 33.06
C ALA A 52 0.48 -24.85 32.72
N LYS A 53 1.72 -24.45 33.01
CA LYS A 53 2.23 -23.10 32.71
C LYS A 53 2.41 -22.88 31.21
N GLN A 54 2.75 -23.93 30.48
CA GLN A 54 2.88 -23.91 29.02
C GLN A 54 1.50 -23.70 28.37
N GLN A 55 0.51 -24.51 28.74
CA GLN A 55 -0.86 -24.37 28.22
C GLN A 55 -1.48 -23.00 28.51
N MET A 56 -1.21 -22.43 29.70
CA MET A 56 -1.67 -21.08 30.02
C MET A 56 -1.06 -20.00 29.12
N ARG A 57 0.21 -20.18 28.71
CA ARG A 57 0.85 -19.26 27.75
C ARG A 57 0.28 -19.43 26.36
N GLU A 58 0.14 -20.66 25.89
CA GLU A 58 -0.44 -20.96 24.57
C GLU A 58 -1.86 -20.39 24.42
N ARG A 59 -2.70 -20.54 25.46
CA ARG A 59 -4.04 -19.93 25.49
C ARG A 59 -3.99 -18.40 25.41
N LEU A 60 -3.06 -17.77 26.13
CA LEU A 60 -2.89 -16.32 26.10
C LEU A 60 -2.38 -15.85 24.73
N ASP A 61 -1.41 -16.55 24.15
CA ASP A 61 -0.83 -16.23 22.85
C ASP A 61 -1.87 -16.41 21.73
N GLN A 62 -2.70 -17.45 21.82
CA GLN A 62 -3.81 -17.68 20.91
C GLN A 62 -4.87 -16.57 21.03
N SER A 63 -5.27 -16.21 22.25
CA SER A 63 -6.21 -15.10 22.48
C SER A 63 -5.65 -13.77 21.97
N ARG A 64 -4.35 -13.51 22.17
CA ARG A 64 -3.68 -12.32 21.63
C ARG A 64 -3.69 -12.33 20.11
N LYS A 65 -3.40 -13.46 19.47
CA LYS A 65 -3.43 -13.60 18.01
C LYS A 65 -4.84 -13.35 17.45
N GLU A 66 -5.86 -13.99 18.02
CA GLU A 66 -7.25 -13.81 17.63
C GLU A 66 -7.70 -12.34 17.75
N SER A 67 -7.26 -11.63 18.79
CA SER A 67 -7.57 -10.20 18.95
C SER A 67 -6.96 -9.33 17.84
N LEU A 68 -5.74 -9.68 17.39
CA LEU A 68 -5.06 -8.98 16.30
C LEU A 68 -5.71 -9.29 14.95
N ASP A 69 -6.09 -10.56 14.72
CA ASP A 69 -6.79 -11.00 13.51
C ASP A 69 -8.15 -10.28 13.41
N TYR A 70 -8.92 -10.21 14.49
CA TYR A 70 -10.19 -9.46 14.54
C TYR A 70 -10.01 -7.98 14.18
N LEU A 71 -8.99 -7.31 14.75
CA LEU A 71 -8.70 -5.91 14.43
C LEU A 71 -8.32 -5.73 12.96
N LEU A 72 -7.53 -6.64 12.41
CA LEU A 72 -7.10 -6.60 11.02
C LEU A 72 -8.29 -6.81 10.08
N ASP A 73 -9.16 -7.76 10.38
CA ASP A 73 -10.35 -8.04 9.57
C ASP A 73 -11.34 -6.89 9.63
N LYS A 74 -11.55 -6.29 10.81
CA LYS A 74 -12.39 -5.09 10.93
C LYS A 74 -11.85 -3.91 10.12
N LYS A 75 -10.52 -3.75 10.08
CA LYS A 75 -9.88 -2.73 9.26
C LYS A 75 -10.04 -3.01 7.76
N LYS A 76 -9.89 -4.26 7.33
CA LYS A 76 -10.10 -4.68 5.93
C LYS A 76 -11.54 -4.43 5.51
N GLU A 77 -12.52 -4.86 6.31
CA GLU A 77 -13.95 -4.64 6.06
C GLU A 77 -14.29 -3.14 5.94
N ALA A 78 -13.75 -2.31 6.83
CA ALA A 78 -13.96 -0.87 6.75
C ALA A 78 -13.30 -0.25 5.49
N ASN A 79 -12.16 -0.79 5.05
CA ASN A 79 -11.49 -0.34 3.84
C ASN A 79 -12.24 -0.77 2.58
N THR A 80 -12.71 -2.01 2.49
CA THR A 80 -13.47 -2.49 1.33
C THR A 80 -14.75 -1.70 1.13
N GLU A 81 -15.48 -1.39 2.21
CA GLU A 81 -16.69 -0.57 2.11
C GLU A 81 -16.38 0.88 1.69
N LYS A 82 -15.25 1.44 2.15
CA LYS A 82 -14.80 2.77 1.69
C LYS A 82 -14.42 2.77 0.21
N GLU A 83 -13.70 1.75 -0.25
CA GLU A 83 -13.31 1.62 -1.66
C GLU A 83 -14.55 1.42 -2.55
N ARG A 84 -15.53 0.62 -2.13
CA ARG A 84 -16.80 0.46 -2.85
C ARG A 84 -17.50 1.82 -3.06
N LYS A 85 -17.59 2.64 -2.00
CA LYS A 85 -18.19 4.00 -2.10
C LYS A 85 -17.40 4.94 -2.99
N LYS A 86 -16.07 4.82 -3.04
CA LYS A 86 -15.24 5.62 -3.95
C LYS A 86 -15.46 5.20 -5.39
N GLU A 87 -15.45 3.90 -5.67
CA GLU A 87 -15.67 3.35 -7.01
C GLU A 87 -17.01 3.80 -7.59
N GLU A 88 -18.07 3.76 -6.79
CA GLU A 88 -19.40 4.25 -7.20
C GLU A 88 -19.36 5.74 -7.58
N ARG A 89 -18.69 6.57 -6.77
CA ARG A 89 -18.54 8.01 -7.06
C ARG A 89 -17.71 8.25 -8.30
N TYR A 90 -16.61 7.53 -8.48
CA TYR A 90 -15.77 7.64 -9.66
C TYR A 90 -16.51 7.23 -10.92
N LYS A 91 -17.28 6.14 -10.87
CA LYS A 91 -18.09 5.70 -12.00
C LYS A 91 -19.13 6.75 -12.40
N ILE A 92 -19.80 7.37 -11.43
CA ILE A 92 -20.76 8.45 -11.68
C ILE A 92 -20.06 9.68 -12.28
N ALA A 93 -18.96 10.13 -11.66
CA ALA A 93 -18.20 11.29 -12.14
C ALA A 93 -17.67 11.07 -13.57
N PHE A 94 -17.14 9.89 -13.84
CA PHE A 94 -16.64 9.52 -15.16
C PHE A 94 -17.74 9.52 -16.23
N ALA A 95 -18.92 8.96 -15.91
CA ALA A 95 -20.05 8.99 -16.83
C ALA A 95 -20.51 10.43 -17.14
N LEU A 96 -20.54 11.30 -16.12
CA LEU A 96 -20.88 12.72 -16.30
C LEU A 96 -19.84 13.45 -17.16
N ASP A 97 -18.55 13.20 -16.95
CA ASP A 97 -17.49 13.80 -17.77
C ASP A 97 -17.57 13.32 -19.22
N GLN A 98 -17.85 12.04 -19.46
CA GLN A 98 -18.08 11.53 -20.80
C GLN A 98 -19.26 12.23 -21.49
N GLN A 99 -20.38 12.40 -20.78
CA GLN A 99 -21.54 13.13 -21.29
C GLN A 99 -21.19 14.59 -21.61
N ARG A 100 -20.47 15.26 -20.71
CA ARG A 100 -20.02 16.65 -20.92
C ARG A 100 -19.12 16.78 -22.14
N ILE A 101 -18.17 15.87 -22.32
CA ILE A 101 -17.29 15.84 -23.50
C ILE A 101 -18.10 15.61 -24.77
N GLY A 102 -19.09 14.70 -24.75
CA GLY A 102 -20.00 14.48 -25.87
C GLY A 102 -20.76 15.75 -26.25
N LEU A 103 -21.39 16.39 -25.28
CA LEU A 103 -22.13 17.64 -25.51
C LEU A 103 -21.25 18.78 -26.03
N GLU A 104 -20.01 18.89 -25.54
CA GLU A 104 -19.08 19.92 -26.04
C GLU A 104 -18.64 19.63 -27.48
N LYS A 105 -18.45 18.35 -27.85
CA LYS A 105 -18.18 17.96 -29.23
C LYS A 105 -19.34 18.31 -30.14
N ASP A 106 -20.58 17.99 -29.75
CA ASP A 106 -21.78 18.31 -30.53
C ASP A 106 -21.95 19.82 -30.70
N LYS A 107 -21.70 20.58 -29.64
CA LYS A 107 -21.72 22.06 -29.70
C LYS A 107 -20.66 22.61 -30.64
N PHE A 108 -19.45 22.04 -30.63
CA PHE A 108 -18.39 22.43 -31.56
C PHE A 108 -18.75 22.07 -33.01
N GLU A 109 -19.37 20.89 -33.21
CA GLU A 109 -19.85 20.42 -34.51
C GLU A 109 -20.90 21.37 -35.08
N VAL A 110 -21.94 21.71 -34.30
CA VAL A 110 -22.99 22.64 -34.72
C VAL A 110 -22.41 24.02 -35.06
N LYS A 111 -21.50 24.55 -34.23
CA LYS A 111 -20.81 25.81 -34.53
C LYS A 111 -20.02 25.74 -35.84
N ARG A 112 -19.33 24.63 -36.08
CA ARG A 112 -18.60 24.41 -37.34
C ARG A 112 -19.56 24.38 -38.52
N MET A 113 -20.66 23.64 -38.44
CA MET A 113 -21.67 23.59 -39.52
C MET A 113 -22.23 24.97 -39.83
N ILE A 114 -22.51 25.81 -38.82
CA ILE A 114 -22.99 27.17 -39.03
C ILE A 114 -21.94 28.03 -39.76
N GLU A 115 -20.67 27.95 -39.36
CA GLU A 115 -19.60 28.72 -40.01
C GLU A 115 -19.33 28.21 -41.44
N GLU A 116 -19.39 26.89 -41.66
CA GLU A 116 -19.26 26.30 -42.99
C GLU A 116 -20.41 26.71 -43.91
N ASP A 117 -21.65 26.67 -43.42
CA ASP A 117 -22.83 27.12 -44.17
C ASP A 117 -22.74 28.61 -44.49
N ARG A 118 -22.31 29.44 -43.53
CA ARG A 118 -22.00 30.86 -43.77
C ARG A 118 -20.97 31.02 -44.88
N LEU A 119 -19.85 30.27 -44.82
CA LEU A 119 -18.78 30.37 -45.80
C LEU A 119 -19.23 29.95 -47.22
N MET A 120 -20.08 28.93 -47.31
CA MET A 120 -20.67 28.50 -48.58
C MET A 120 -21.54 29.59 -49.22
N ARG A 121 -22.28 30.35 -48.40
CA ARG A 121 -23.19 31.42 -48.83
C ARG A 121 -22.51 32.76 -49.13
N ILE A 122 -21.25 32.97 -48.72
CA ILE A 122 -20.52 34.21 -49.02
C ILE A 122 -20.42 34.37 -50.54
N ASP A 123 -20.89 35.53 -51.02
CA ASP A 123 -20.69 35.95 -52.40
C ASP A 123 -19.23 36.36 -52.60
N THR A 124 -18.60 35.75 -53.59
CA THR A 124 -17.21 36.00 -53.95
C THR A 124 -17.10 36.86 -55.20
N SER A 125 -18.22 37.29 -55.81
CA SER A 125 -18.23 38.03 -57.09
C SER A 125 -17.41 39.33 -57.06
N GLU A 126 -17.48 40.08 -55.96
CA GLU A 126 -16.79 41.36 -55.75
C GLU A 126 -15.35 41.23 -55.24
N MET A 127 -14.88 40.02 -54.91
CA MET A 127 -13.54 39.80 -54.35
C MET A 127 -12.43 39.82 -55.43
N SER A 128 -11.17 39.98 -54.99
CA SER A 128 -10.01 39.85 -55.86
C SER A 128 -9.88 38.42 -56.42
N LEU A 129 -9.07 38.24 -57.48
CA LEU A 129 -8.85 36.91 -58.07
C LEU A 129 -8.21 35.95 -57.07
N GLU A 130 -7.20 36.39 -56.34
CA GLU A 130 -6.52 35.57 -55.32
C GLU A 130 -7.46 35.18 -54.18
N GLU A 131 -8.34 36.08 -53.76
CA GLU A 131 -9.35 35.80 -52.73
C GLU A 131 -10.38 34.79 -53.22
N LYS A 132 -10.88 34.95 -54.45
CA LYS A 132 -11.81 34.00 -55.09
C LYS A 132 -11.25 32.58 -55.08
N ASP A 133 -10.00 32.40 -55.53
CA ASP A 133 -9.35 31.09 -55.57
C ASP A 133 -9.21 30.47 -54.16
N SER A 134 -8.88 31.30 -53.16
CA SER A 134 -8.81 30.87 -51.76
C SER A 134 -10.17 30.37 -51.26
N TYR A 135 -11.23 31.16 -51.43
CA TYR A 135 -12.59 30.78 -51.00
C TYR A 135 -13.09 29.54 -51.75
N GLU A 136 -12.83 29.42 -53.05
CA GLU A 136 -13.15 28.21 -53.81
C GLU A 136 -12.53 26.96 -53.19
N ASN A 137 -11.24 27.03 -52.83
CA ASN A 137 -10.55 25.91 -52.19
C ASN A 137 -11.17 25.55 -50.84
N VAL A 138 -11.57 26.55 -50.04
CA VAL A 138 -12.25 26.26 -48.76
C VAL A 138 -13.64 25.68 -48.98
N LYS A 139 -14.43 26.21 -49.93
CA LYS A 139 -15.74 25.66 -50.30
C LYS A 139 -15.63 24.20 -50.78
N LYS A 140 -14.65 23.89 -51.63
CA LYS A 140 -14.33 22.51 -52.04
C LYS A 140 -14.02 21.61 -50.84
N LYS A 141 -13.21 22.08 -49.88
CA LYS A 141 -12.89 21.32 -48.66
C LYS A 141 -14.11 21.06 -47.78
N ILE A 142 -15.03 22.03 -47.67
CA ILE A 142 -16.30 21.88 -46.94
C ILE A 142 -17.16 20.82 -47.62
N LEU A 143 -17.36 20.92 -48.94
CA LEU A 143 -18.15 19.96 -49.71
C LEU A 143 -17.62 18.53 -49.58
N SER A 144 -16.29 18.34 -49.64
CA SER A 144 -15.66 17.03 -49.44
C SER A 144 -15.90 16.47 -48.03
N ARG A 145 -16.00 17.33 -47.01
CA ARG A 145 -16.33 16.88 -45.65
C ARG A 145 -17.80 16.50 -45.53
N TRP A 146 -18.70 17.29 -46.09
CA TRP A 146 -20.13 16.99 -46.09
C TRP A 146 -20.43 15.70 -46.84
N SER A 147 -19.78 15.47 -47.98
CA SER A 147 -19.93 14.23 -48.74
C SER A 147 -19.35 13.01 -48.03
N ALA A 148 -18.35 13.18 -47.15
CA ALA A 148 -17.79 12.10 -46.34
C ALA A 148 -18.64 11.76 -45.09
N GLN A 149 -19.60 12.60 -44.73
CA GLN A 149 -20.51 12.39 -43.59
C GLN A 149 -21.89 11.83 -44.01
N ALA A 150 -22.20 11.84 -45.31
CA ALA A 150 -23.42 11.29 -45.89
C ALA A 150 -23.29 9.78 -46.17
#